data_AF-A0A0C9R9X8-F1
#
_entry.id   AF-A0A0C9R9X8-F1
#
_cell.length_a   1.000
_cell.length_b   1.000
_cell.length_c   1.000
_cell.angle_alpha   90.00
_cell.angle_beta   90.00
_cell.angle_gamma   90.00
#
_symmetry.space_group_name_H-M   'P 1'
#
loop_
_entity.id
_entity.type
_entity.pdbx_description
1 polymer ?
#
loop_
_entity_poly.entity_id
_entity_poly.type
_entity_poly.pdbx_seq_one_letter_code
_entity_poly.pdbx_strand_id
1 'polypeptide(L)'
;MEQQGSSSTSSTDNDATSEVMPVSQPVRAKSLLRANLEKSRGVLQSRMPNIKVFSGTSHPDLAQRIVDRLGIDTGKVVTKKFSNLETCVEIGESVRGEDVYIVQSGSGEVNDNLMELLIMINACKIASASRVTAVIPCFPYARQDKKDKSRAPISAKLVANMLSVAGADHIITMDLHASQIQGFFDIPVDNLFAEPAVLKWIKENIAEWRNSIIVSPDAGGAK
;
A
#
# COMPACT_ATOMS: atom_id res chain seq x y z
N MET A 1 -50.26 -64.24 8.95
CA MET A 1 -51.22 -63.15 8.73
C MET A 1 -50.55 -62.21 7.73
N GLU A 2 -50.55 -62.62 6.47
CA GLU A 2 -51.43 -62.15 5.37
C GLU A 2 -50.83 -60.89 4.72
N GLN A 3 -50.00 -60.98 3.67
CA GLN A 3 -50.20 -61.28 2.24
C GLN A 3 -51.01 -60.24 1.42
N GLN A 4 -50.38 -59.85 0.29
CA GLN A 4 -50.94 -59.36 -0.99
C GLN A 4 -51.54 -57.93 -0.99
N GLY A 5 -51.55 -57.15 -2.07
CA GLY A 5 -51.27 -57.38 -3.49
C GLY A 5 -51.92 -56.22 -4.29
N SER A 6 -51.33 -55.92 -5.45
CA SER A 6 -51.59 -54.85 -6.42
C SER A 6 -52.98 -54.79 -7.08
N SER A 7 -53.35 -53.61 -7.62
CA SER A 7 -54.06 -53.33 -8.90
C SER A 7 -54.66 -51.90 -8.82
N SER A 8 -54.94 -51.09 -9.85
CA SER A 8 -54.74 -51.11 -11.30
C SER A 8 -55.13 -49.71 -11.84
N THR A 9 -54.58 -49.37 -13.00
CA THR A 9 -54.89 -48.30 -13.98
C THR A 9 -56.33 -47.78 -14.10
N SER A 10 -56.53 -46.49 -14.38
CA SER A 10 -57.13 -45.99 -15.65
C SER A 10 -57.26 -44.47 -15.72
N SER A 11 -57.11 -43.98 -16.95
CA SER A 11 -57.13 -42.63 -17.50
C SER A 11 -58.52 -41.99 -17.61
N THR A 12 -58.62 -40.65 -17.55
CA THR A 12 -59.08 -39.78 -18.66
C THR A 12 -59.21 -38.31 -18.24
N ASP A 13 -58.51 -37.45 -18.99
CA ASP A 13 -58.82 -36.09 -19.48
C ASP A 13 -59.83 -35.20 -18.75
N ASN A 14 -59.40 -33.97 -18.39
CA ASN A 14 -59.83 -32.80 -19.17
C ASN A 14 -59.05 -31.52 -18.85
N ASP A 15 -58.82 -30.82 -19.94
CA ASP A 15 -58.10 -29.58 -20.23
C ASP A 15 -58.61 -28.32 -19.47
N ALA A 16 -57.69 -27.41 -19.12
CA ALA A 16 -57.79 -25.95 -19.31
C ALA A 16 -56.83 -25.14 -18.41
N THR A 17 -55.75 -24.64 -19.03
CA THR A 17 -55.15 -23.30 -18.88
C THR A 17 -54.80 -22.73 -17.50
N SER A 18 -53.49 -22.65 -17.21
CA SER A 18 -52.87 -21.40 -16.73
C SER A 18 -51.36 -21.43 -16.99
N GLU A 19 -50.88 -20.53 -17.83
CA GLU A 19 -49.46 -20.27 -18.07
C GLU A 19 -48.72 -19.94 -16.76
N VAL A 20 -47.64 -20.66 -16.48
CA VAL A 20 -46.59 -20.22 -15.55
C VAL A 20 -45.26 -20.26 -16.32
N MET A 21 -44.76 -19.08 -16.68
CA MET A 21 -43.44 -18.93 -17.28
C MET A 21 -42.35 -19.34 -16.27
N PRO A 22 -41.29 -20.05 -16.69
CA PRO A 22 -40.16 -20.33 -15.81
C PRO A 22 -39.37 -19.04 -15.55
N VAL A 23 -39.10 -18.77 -14.27
CA VAL A 23 -38.24 -17.70 -13.78
C VAL A 23 -36.86 -17.80 -14.45
N SER A 24 -36.56 -16.89 -15.37
CA SER A 24 -35.24 -16.80 -16.00
C SER A 24 -34.18 -16.37 -14.98
N GLN A 25 -33.16 -17.19 -14.79
CA GLN A 25 -32.03 -16.93 -13.90
C GLN A 25 -31.26 -15.63 -14.25
N PRO A 26 -30.71 -14.89 -13.27
CA PRO A 26 -30.06 -13.59 -13.49
C PRO A 26 -28.60 -13.69 -14.00
N VAL A 27 -28.22 -14.80 -14.65
CA VAL A 27 -26.81 -15.08 -14.98
C VAL A 27 -26.32 -14.29 -16.22
N ARG A 28 -27.22 -13.89 -17.12
CA ARG A 28 -26.86 -13.27 -18.41
C ARG A 28 -26.66 -11.74 -18.37
N ALA A 29 -27.16 -11.05 -17.34
CA ALA A 29 -27.03 -9.60 -17.23
C ALA A 29 -25.63 -9.15 -16.74
N LYS A 30 -24.99 -9.94 -15.88
CA LYS A 30 -23.65 -9.62 -15.35
C LYS A 30 -22.54 -9.74 -16.39
N SER A 31 -22.64 -10.68 -17.33
CA SER A 31 -21.63 -10.86 -18.38
C SER A 31 -21.66 -9.74 -19.41
N LEU A 32 -22.86 -9.25 -19.76
CA LEU A 32 -23.03 -8.13 -20.69
C LEU A 32 -22.61 -6.79 -20.09
N LEU A 33 -22.82 -6.59 -18.78
CA LEU A 33 -22.28 -5.40 -18.09
C LEU A 33 -20.75 -5.41 -18.04
N ARG A 34 -20.11 -6.56 -17.80
CA ARG A 34 -18.64 -6.70 -17.85
C ARG A 34 -18.09 -6.44 -19.26
N ALA A 35 -18.71 -7.03 -20.28
CA ALA A 35 -18.28 -6.85 -21.67
C ALA A 35 -18.41 -5.39 -22.15
N ASN A 36 -19.41 -4.65 -21.67
CA ASN A 36 -19.58 -3.23 -22.01
C ASN A 36 -18.65 -2.29 -21.22
N LEU A 37 -18.25 -2.66 -19.99
CA LEU A 37 -17.22 -1.94 -19.23
C LEU A 37 -15.85 -2.06 -19.91
N GLU A 38 -15.52 -3.23 -20.46
CA GLU A 38 -14.26 -3.46 -21.18
C GLU A 38 -14.21 -2.68 -22.51
N LYS A 39 -15.33 -2.56 -23.21
CA LYS A 39 -15.42 -1.90 -24.51
C LYS A 39 -15.28 -0.37 -24.45
N SER A 40 -15.51 0.25 -23.29
CA SER A 40 -15.39 1.71 -23.08
C SER A 40 -13.99 2.17 -22.68
N ARG A 41 -13.03 1.26 -22.44
CA ARG A 41 -11.63 1.59 -22.08
C ARG A 41 -10.75 1.98 -23.27
N GLY A 42 -11.31 2.03 -24.47
CA GLY A 42 -10.57 2.11 -25.74
C GLY A 42 -10.28 3.51 -26.28
N VAL A 43 -10.73 4.61 -25.65
CA VAL A 43 -10.56 5.95 -26.22
C VAL A 43 -9.97 6.90 -25.17
N LEU A 44 -8.67 7.21 -25.35
CA LEU A 44 -7.89 8.20 -24.60
C LEU A 44 -7.76 7.96 -23.08
N GLN A 45 -7.50 6.71 -22.66
CA GLN A 45 -6.82 6.53 -21.39
C GLN A 45 -5.38 7.02 -21.61
N SER A 46 -4.98 8.15 -21.01
CA SER A 46 -3.56 8.37 -20.79
C SER A 46 -3.04 7.08 -20.15
N ARG A 47 -1.99 6.47 -20.72
CA ARG A 47 -1.42 5.24 -20.19
C ARG A 47 -0.80 5.58 -18.83
N MET A 48 -1.63 5.70 -17.80
CA MET A 48 -1.16 5.70 -16.44
C MET A 48 -0.39 4.40 -16.29
N PRO A 49 0.90 4.45 -15.93
CA PRO A 49 1.66 3.25 -15.64
C PRO A 49 0.89 2.40 -14.63
N ASN A 50 0.94 1.08 -14.74
CA ASN A 50 0.26 0.24 -13.78
C ASN A 50 0.97 0.42 -12.43
N ILE A 51 0.17 0.60 -11.38
CA ILE A 51 0.71 0.76 -10.03
C ILE A 51 1.16 -0.59 -9.48
N LYS A 52 2.36 -0.65 -8.90
CA LYS A 52 2.88 -1.81 -8.18
C LYS A 52 3.33 -1.38 -6.79
N VAL A 53 2.87 -2.07 -5.76
CA VAL A 53 3.25 -1.79 -4.37
C VAL A 53 3.99 -3.00 -3.82
N PHE A 54 5.23 -2.81 -3.36
CA PHE A 54 6.00 -3.82 -2.65
C PHE A 54 6.12 -3.45 -1.18
N SER A 55 6.16 -4.47 -0.32
CA SER A 55 6.43 -4.31 1.11
C SER A 55 7.86 -4.72 1.40
N GLY A 56 8.56 -3.92 2.21
CA GLY A 56 9.73 -4.40 2.95
C GLY A 56 9.31 -5.19 4.21
N THR A 57 10.31 -5.56 5.00
CA THR A 57 10.18 -6.39 6.21
C THR A 57 9.78 -5.62 7.47
N SER A 58 9.87 -4.28 7.51
CA SER A 58 9.59 -3.51 8.73
C SER A 58 8.12 -3.58 9.19
N HIS A 59 7.17 -3.45 8.26
CA HIS A 59 5.73 -3.36 8.56
C HIS A 59 4.84 -3.90 7.42
N PRO A 60 4.82 -5.23 7.20
CA PRO A 60 4.00 -5.83 6.16
C PRO A 60 2.48 -5.60 6.35
N ASP A 61 2.00 -5.51 7.59
CA ASP A 61 0.59 -5.21 7.87
C ASP A 61 0.16 -3.82 7.33
N LEU A 62 1.05 -2.82 7.44
CA LEU A 62 0.77 -1.49 6.93
C LEU A 62 0.71 -1.50 5.40
N ALA A 63 1.65 -2.18 4.75
CA ALA A 63 1.64 -2.32 3.29
C ALA A 63 0.36 -3.04 2.81
N GLN A 64 -0.06 -4.10 3.51
CA GLN A 64 -1.29 -4.81 3.19
C GLN A 64 -2.51 -3.89 3.27
N ARG A 65 -2.65 -3.11 4.35
CA ARG A 65 -3.74 -2.14 4.50
C ARG A 65 -3.74 -1.01 3.47
N ILE A 66 -2.58 -0.70 2.89
CA ILE A 66 -2.46 0.27 1.79
C ILE A 66 -3.01 -0.35 0.51
N VAL A 67 -2.56 -1.56 0.14
CA VAL A 67 -3.02 -2.21 -1.10
C VAL A 67 -4.51 -2.59 -1.05
N ASP A 68 -5.01 -3.00 0.11
CA ASP A 68 -6.43 -3.29 0.33
C ASP A 68 -7.31 -2.05 0.03
N ARG A 69 -6.84 -0.86 0.42
CA ARG A 69 -7.54 0.40 0.14
C ARG A 69 -7.42 0.84 -1.32
N LEU A 70 -6.33 0.46 -1.99
CA LEU A 70 -6.12 0.72 -3.42
C LEU A 70 -6.84 -0.31 -4.31
N GLY A 71 -7.28 -1.44 -3.76
CA GLY A 71 -7.92 -2.52 -4.50
C GLY A 71 -6.96 -3.27 -5.42
N ILE A 72 -5.69 -3.39 -5.02
CA ILE A 72 -4.64 -4.12 -5.74
C ILE A 72 -4.00 -5.18 -4.84
N ASP A 73 -3.25 -6.10 -5.44
CA ASP A 73 -2.45 -7.08 -4.68
C ASP A 73 -1.05 -6.55 -4.39
N THR A 74 -0.48 -6.98 -3.25
CA THR A 74 0.94 -6.74 -2.93
C THR A 74 1.83 -7.44 -3.95
N GLY A 75 2.84 -6.72 -4.43
CA GLY A 75 3.83 -7.24 -5.36
C GLY A 75 4.66 -8.37 -4.75
N LYS A 76 5.02 -9.34 -5.58
CA LYS A 76 5.81 -10.52 -5.21
C LYS A 76 7.26 -10.11 -5.00
N VAL A 77 7.73 -10.22 -3.76
CA VAL A 77 9.14 -10.03 -3.41
C VAL A 77 9.58 -11.14 -2.47
N VAL A 78 10.79 -11.64 -2.68
CA VAL A 78 11.45 -12.55 -1.75
C VAL A 78 12.55 -11.78 -1.04
N THR A 79 12.36 -11.52 0.24
CA THR A 79 13.35 -10.90 1.13
C THR A 79 13.88 -11.93 2.11
N LYS A 80 15.20 -12.13 2.16
CA LYS A 80 15.84 -13.05 3.10
C LYS A 80 17.14 -12.46 3.64
N LYS A 81 17.54 -12.91 4.83
CA LYS A 81 18.83 -12.57 5.42
C LYS A 81 19.74 -13.79 5.39
N PHE A 82 20.93 -13.65 4.81
CA PHE A 82 21.92 -14.72 4.79
C PHE A 82 22.55 -14.92 6.17
N SER A 83 23.24 -16.04 6.37
CA SER A 83 23.89 -16.37 7.65
C SER A 83 25.00 -15.39 8.05
N ASN A 84 25.59 -14.68 7.08
CA ASN A 84 26.53 -13.58 7.27
C ASN A 84 25.86 -12.21 7.45
N LEU A 85 24.54 -12.17 7.65
CA LEU A 85 23.71 -10.98 7.87
C LEU A 85 23.45 -10.10 6.64
N GLU A 86 23.91 -10.48 5.46
CA GLU A 86 23.59 -9.77 4.23
C GLU A 86 22.11 -9.88 3.87
N THR A 87 21.53 -8.78 3.39
CA THR A 87 20.15 -8.74 2.93
C THR A 87 20.09 -9.12 1.45
N CYS A 88 19.24 -10.09 1.12
CA CYS A 88 19.00 -10.54 -0.23
C CYS A 88 17.54 -10.27 -0.61
N VAL A 89 17.36 -9.60 -1.74
CA VAL A 89 16.06 -9.20 -2.27
C VAL A 89 15.94 -9.70 -3.70
N GLU A 90 14.83 -10.32 -4.03
CA GLU A 90 14.49 -10.74 -5.39
C GLU A 90 13.06 -10.28 -5.73
N ILE A 91 12.93 -9.44 -6.78
CA ILE A 91 11.62 -9.00 -7.28
C ILE A 91 11.03 -10.14 -8.11
N GLY A 92 9.94 -10.73 -7.65
CA GLY A 92 9.34 -11.96 -8.19
C GLY A 92 8.38 -11.74 -9.36
N GLU A 93 8.28 -10.52 -9.88
CA GLU A 93 7.45 -10.17 -11.04
C GLU A 93 8.05 -9.02 -11.85
N SER A 94 7.59 -8.83 -13.08
CA SER A 94 8.10 -7.74 -13.92
C SER A 94 7.56 -6.39 -13.44
N VAL A 95 8.47 -5.42 -13.33
CA VAL A 95 8.17 -4.01 -13.01
C VAL A 95 8.46 -3.07 -14.18
N ARG A 96 8.75 -3.61 -15.37
CA ARG A 96 9.18 -2.81 -16.53
C ARG A 96 8.08 -1.83 -16.96
N GLY A 97 8.39 -0.55 -16.94
CA GLY A 97 7.46 0.52 -17.32
C GLY A 97 6.35 0.79 -16.30
N GLU A 98 6.40 0.18 -15.12
CA GLU A 98 5.41 0.35 -14.06
C GLU A 98 5.77 1.48 -13.09
N ASP A 99 4.76 2.01 -12.38
CA ASP A 99 4.94 2.99 -11.29
C ASP A 99 5.00 2.24 -9.96
N VAL A 100 6.22 2.14 -9.41
CA VAL A 100 6.54 1.28 -8.29
C VAL A 100 6.57 2.07 -6.99
N TYR A 101 5.91 1.57 -5.97
CA TYR A 101 5.90 2.10 -4.61
C TYR A 101 6.47 1.04 -3.67
N ILE A 102 7.50 1.39 -2.91
CA ILE A 102 8.11 0.49 -1.93
C ILE A 102 7.80 1.03 -0.53
N VAL A 103 7.02 0.27 0.24
CA VAL A 103 6.64 0.62 1.62
C VAL A 103 7.66 0.03 2.57
N GLN A 104 8.47 0.88 3.20
CA GLN A 104 9.44 0.47 4.21
C GLN A 104 9.74 1.62 5.19
N SER A 105 9.88 1.29 6.47
CA SER A 105 10.12 2.25 7.55
C SER A 105 11.48 2.03 8.23
N GLY A 106 12.05 3.08 8.82
CA GLY A 106 13.28 3.04 9.62
C GLY A 106 13.09 2.59 11.07
N SER A 107 12.29 1.55 11.31
CA SER A 107 11.82 1.14 12.65
C SER A 107 12.21 -0.30 12.99
N GLY A 108 12.69 -0.55 14.21
CA GLY A 108 13.31 -1.83 14.58
C GLY A 108 14.80 -1.82 14.25
N GLU A 109 15.28 -2.76 13.44
CA GLU A 109 16.66 -2.78 12.93
C GLU A 109 16.82 -1.75 11.79
N VAL A 110 16.99 -0.47 12.17
CA VAL A 110 16.98 0.68 11.24
C VAL A 110 17.94 0.53 10.06
N ASN A 111 19.12 -0.05 10.30
CA ASN A 111 20.14 -0.21 9.27
C ASN A 111 19.78 -1.30 8.27
N ASP A 112 19.27 -2.43 8.77
CA ASP A 112 18.85 -3.54 7.91
C ASP A 112 17.68 -3.11 7.03
N ASN A 113 16.68 -2.44 7.62
CA ASN A 113 15.52 -1.94 6.89
C ASN A 113 15.91 -0.89 5.83
N LEU A 114 16.84 0.01 6.16
CA LEU A 114 17.36 0.99 5.22
C LEU A 114 18.11 0.31 4.07
N MET A 115 18.98 -0.66 4.37
CA MET A 115 19.70 -1.41 3.33
C MET A 115 18.75 -2.21 2.45
N GLU A 116 17.74 -2.88 3.03
CA GLU A 116 16.71 -3.57 2.28
C GLU A 116 15.96 -2.64 1.33
N LEU A 117 15.55 -1.46 1.81
CA LEU A 117 14.89 -0.44 0.98
C LEU A 117 15.77 -0.01 -0.20
N LEU A 118 17.05 0.31 0.06
CA LEU A 118 18.00 0.72 -0.97
C LEU A 118 18.18 -0.38 -2.03
N ILE A 119 18.28 -1.64 -1.60
CA ILE A 119 18.41 -2.78 -2.51
C ILE A 119 17.12 -2.96 -3.34
N MET A 120 15.94 -2.85 -2.73
CA MET A 120 14.65 -2.93 -3.45
C MET A 120 14.49 -1.81 -4.48
N ILE A 121 14.84 -0.57 -4.12
CA ILE A 121 14.80 0.58 -5.03
C ILE A 121 15.70 0.33 -6.23
N ASN A 122 16.96 -0.04 -5.98
CA ASN A 122 17.92 -0.30 -7.03
C ASN A 122 17.49 -1.47 -7.93
N ALA A 123 16.98 -2.56 -7.34
CA ALA A 123 16.46 -3.71 -8.10
C ALA A 123 15.32 -3.30 -9.04
N CYS A 124 14.38 -2.47 -8.58
CA CYS A 124 13.29 -1.96 -9.43
C CYS A 124 13.81 -1.01 -10.51
N LYS A 125 14.77 -0.14 -10.18
CA LYS A 125 15.34 0.82 -11.12
C LYS A 125 16.05 0.13 -12.29
N ILE A 126 16.93 -0.83 -12.01
CA ILE A 126 17.65 -1.57 -13.05
C ILE A 126 16.72 -2.54 -13.82
N ALA A 127 15.64 -3.00 -13.20
CA ALA A 127 14.57 -3.74 -13.87
C ALA A 127 13.68 -2.86 -14.78
N SER A 128 14.06 -1.60 -14.98
CA SER A 128 13.39 -0.64 -15.88
C SER A 128 12.00 -0.22 -15.42
N ALA A 129 11.78 -0.08 -14.11
CA ALA A 129 10.60 0.62 -13.59
C ALA A 129 10.51 2.03 -14.20
N SER A 130 9.29 2.48 -14.51
CA SER A 130 9.09 3.84 -15.03
C SER A 130 9.39 4.89 -13.97
N ARG A 131 9.01 4.61 -12.72
CA ARG A 131 9.22 5.47 -11.57
C ARG A 131 9.30 4.61 -10.31
N VAL A 132 10.17 4.99 -9.37
CA VAL A 132 10.28 4.33 -8.06
C VAL A 132 10.03 5.35 -6.96
N THR A 133 8.94 5.17 -6.21
CA THR A 133 8.57 5.98 -5.06
C THR A 133 8.88 5.22 -3.77
N ALA A 134 9.69 5.81 -2.89
CA ALA A 134 9.91 5.26 -1.55
C ALA A 134 8.84 5.81 -0.60
N VAL A 135 8.01 4.92 -0.05
CA VAL A 135 7.00 5.25 0.97
C VAL A 135 7.59 4.91 2.34
N ILE A 136 7.98 5.93 3.09
CA ILE A 136 8.73 5.85 4.33
C ILE A 136 7.94 6.49 5.48
N PRO A 137 7.03 5.74 6.15
CA PRO A 137 6.19 6.30 7.21
C PRO A 137 6.98 6.92 8.37
N CYS A 138 8.11 6.32 8.77
CA CYS A 138 9.03 6.89 9.74
C CYS A 138 10.43 7.00 9.12
N PHE A 139 10.86 8.24 8.86
CA PHE A 139 12.10 8.51 8.16
C PHE A 139 13.34 8.14 9.01
N PRO A 140 14.24 7.26 8.52
CA PRO A 140 15.40 6.82 9.30
C PRO A 140 16.36 7.98 9.55
N TYR A 141 16.95 8.01 10.75
CA TYR A 141 17.90 9.04 11.18
C TYR A 141 17.37 10.49 11.18
N ALA A 142 16.05 10.71 11.15
CA ALA A 142 15.47 12.07 11.07
C ALA A 142 15.89 13.03 12.21
N ARG A 143 16.24 12.51 13.39
CA ARG A 143 16.76 13.31 14.52
C ARG A 143 18.21 13.79 14.36
N GLN A 144 18.90 13.35 13.29
CA GLN A 144 20.28 13.72 12.98
C GLN A 144 20.31 14.60 11.71
N ASP A 145 19.50 15.65 11.72
CA ASP A 145 19.26 16.60 10.62
C ASP A 145 20.17 17.83 10.65
N LYS A 146 20.87 18.07 11.75
CA LYS A 146 21.79 19.20 11.90
C LYS A 146 23.03 18.85 12.70
N LYS A 147 24.05 19.71 12.63
CA LYS A 147 25.25 19.59 13.46
C LYS A 147 25.00 20.18 14.84
N ASP A 148 24.63 19.35 15.79
CA ASP A 148 24.47 19.77 17.20
C ASP A 148 25.82 19.89 17.93
N LYS A 149 26.87 19.23 17.44
CA LYS A 149 28.23 19.27 17.99
C LYS A 149 29.25 19.38 16.87
N SER A 150 30.45 19.88 17.22
CA SER A 150 31.58 19.87 16.30
C SER A 150 31.87 18.44 15.82
N ARG A 151 32.10 18.28 14.51
CA ARG A 151 32.36 16.99 13.83
C ARG A 151 31.23 15.95 13.91
N ALA A 152 29.99 16.35 14.17
CA ALA A 152 28.83 15.46 14.02
C ALA A 152 28.44 15.28 12.54
N PRO A 153 27.97 14.08 12.14
CA PRO A 153 27.38 13.87 10.82
C PRO A 153 25.99 14.51 10.73
N ILE A 154 25.53 14.75 9.50
CA ILE A 154 24.11 15.01 9.21
C ILE A 154 23.57 13.75 8.54
N SER A 155 23.27 12.74 9.36
CA SER A 155 22.93 11.40 8.89
C SER A 155 21.61 11.38 8.11
N ALA A 156 20.65 12.25 8.43
CA ALA A 156 19.44 12.39 7.63
C ALA A 156 19.74 12.81 6.18
N LYS A 157 20.73 13.71 5.97
CA LYS A 157 21.17 14.09 4.62
C LYS A 157 21.92 12.95 3.92
N LEU A 158 22.70 12.16 4.67
CA LEU A 158 23.33 10.95 4.12
C LEU A 158 22.28 9.94 3.64
N VAL A 159 21.24 9.68 4.45
CA VAL A 159 20.09 8.82 4.08
C VAL A 159 19.41 9.35 2.82
N ALA A 160 19.13 10.66 2.75
CA ALA A 160 18.54 11.27 1.57
C ALA A 160 19.39 11.04 0.31
N ASN A 161 20.71 11.25 0.40
CA ASN A 161 21.64 11.01 -0.69
C ASN A 161 21.65 9.52 -1.12
N MET A 162 21.64 8.59 -0.17
CA MET A 162 21.62 7.16 -0.48
C MET A 162 20.34 6.76 -1.22
N LEU A 163 19.17 7.26 -0.78
CA LEU A 163 17.89 7.01 -1.45
C LEU A 163 17.87 7.56 -2.88
N SER A 164 18.36 8.79 -3.07
CA SER A 164 18.48 9.42 -4.39
C SER A 164 19.41 8.63 -5.31
N VAL A 165 20.58 8.23 -4.82
CA VAL A 165 21.58 7.48 -5.61
C VAL A 165 21.13 6.05 -5.89
N ALA A 166 20.38 5.41 -4.99
CA ALA A 166 19.78 4.10 -5.24
C ALA A 166 18.75 4.13 -6.38
N GLY A 167 18.23 5.31 -6.73
CA GLY A 167 17.34 5.53 -7.88
C GLY A 167 15.89 5.82 -7.50
N ALA A 168 15.62 6.31 -6.29
CA ALA A 168 14.31 6.83 -5.94
C ALA A 168 14.02 8.11 -6.75
N ASP A 169 12.84 8.18 -7.34
CA ASP A 169 12.37 9.33 -8.12
C ASP A 169 11.43 10.23 -7.30
N HIS A 170 10.86 9.70 -6.21
CA HIS A 170 9.91 10.39 -5.34
C HIS A 170 9.94 9.80 -3.92
N ILE A 171 9.72 10.62 -2.90
CA ILE A 171 9.60 10.18 -1.50
C ILE A 171 8.21 10.56 -0.97
N ILE A 172 7.53 9.62 -0.31
CA ILE A 172 6.34 9.89 0.49
C ILE A 172 6.68 9.53 1.94
N THR A 173 6.52 10.46 2.87
CA THR A 173 6.83 10.25 4.29
C THR A 173 5.77 10.89 5.18
N MET A 174 5.85 10.71 6.50
CA MET A 174 4.88 11.23 7.46
C MET A 174 5.58 11.85 8.66
N ASP A 175 5.17 13.08 9.01
CA ASP A 175 5.64 13.84 10.16
C ASP A 175 7.16 13.83 10.34
N LEU A 176 7.89 14.34 9.33
CA LEU A 176 9.34 14.54 9.44
C LEU A 176 9.69 15.32 10.70
N HIS A 177 10.72 14.83 11.41
CA HIS A 177 11.22 15.46 12.64
C HIS A 177 11.52 16.96 12.47
N ALA A 178 12.10 17.32 11.32
CA ALA A 178 12.29 18.68 10.89
C ALA A 178 11.82 18.83 9.44
N SER A 179 10.96 19.81 9.17
CA SER A 179 10.44 20.09 7.83
C SER A 179 11.54 20.35 6.79
N GLN A 180 12.69 20.87 7.23
CA GLN A 180 13.87 21.15 6.39
C GLN A 180 14.48 19.90 5.76
N ILE A 181 14.21 18.70 6.30
CA ILE A 181 14.66 17.43 5.71
C ILE A 181 14.16 17.27 4.27
N GLN A 182 13.01 17.88 3.90
CA GLN A 182 12.56 17.91 2.51
C GLN A 182 13.61 18.55 1.57
N GLY A 183 14.30 19.59 2.03
CA GLY A 183 15.38 20.26 1.30
C GLY A 183 16.69 19.46 1.25
N PHE A 184 16.75 18.27 1.84
CA PHE A 184 17.88 17.36 1.65
C PHE A 184 17.80 16.59 0.33
N PHE A 185 16.61 16.52 -0.27
CA PHE A 185 16.35 15.88 -1.54
C PHE A 185 16.28 16.91 -2.66
N ASP A 186 16.79 16.52 -3.83
CA ASP A 186 16.57 17.23 -5.09
C ASP A 186 15.37 16.65 -5.88
N ILE A 187 14.87 15.49 -5.43
CA ILE A 187 13.65 14.84 -5.91
C ILE A 187 12.44 15.31 -5.10
N PRO A 188 11.21 15.24 -5.64
CA PRO A 188 10.02 15.62 -4.89
C PRO A 188 9.86 14.79 -3.60
N VAL A 189 9.31 15.43 -2.56
CA VAL A 189 9.01 14.81 -1.27
C VAL A 189 7.62 15.25 -0.83
N ASP A 190 6.71 14.30 -0.66
CA ASP A 190 5.43 14.51 -0.02
C ASP A 190 5.54 14.17 1.47
N ASN A 191 5.56 15.22 2.32
CA ASN A 191 5.52 15.06 3.78
C ASN A 191 4.07 15.16 4.28
N LEU A 192 3.48 14.01 4.61
CA LEU A 192 2.14 13.89 5.18
C LEU A 192 2.11 14.27 6.66
N PHE A 193 0.94 14.64 7.17
CA PHE A 193 0.75 15.05 8.57
C PHE A 193 -0.30 14.18 9.27
N ALA A 194 0.02 13.66 10.45
CA ALA A 194 -0.95 12.99 11.30
C ALA A 194 -1.85 13.96 12.07
N GLU A 195 -1.53 15.27 12.09
CA GLU A 195 -2.27 16.31 12.82
C GLU A 195 -3.81 16.20 12.64
N PRO A 196 -4.38 16.08 11.42
CA PRO A 196 -5.83 15.96 11.28
C PRO A 196 -6.41 14.70 11.92
N ALA A 197 -5.68 13.59 11.87
CA ALA A 197 -6.08 12.32 12.48
C ALA A 197 -5.99 12.38 14.01
N VAL A 198 -4.93 12.99 14.55
CA VAL A 198 -4.76 13.22 15.99
C VAL A 198 -5.84 14.15 16.53
N LEU A 199 -6.12 15.26 15.85
CA LEU A 199 -7.18 16.20 16.23
C LEU A 199 -8.55 15.52 16.23
N LYS A 200 -8.84 14.69 15.22
CA LYS A 200 -10.07 13.90 15.17
C LYS A 200 -10.15 12.96 16.37
N TRP A 201 -9.08 12.21 16.64
CA TRP A 201 -9.03 11.27 17.75
C TRP A 201 -9.24 11.98 19.10
N ILE A 202 -8.58 13.10 19.35
CA ILE A 202 -8.74 13.90 20.57
C ILE A 202 -10.20 14.32 20.76
N LYS A 203 -10.85 14.85 19.71
CA LYS A 203 -12.24 15.29 19.75
C LYS A 203 -13.23 14.16 20.03
N GLU A 204 -12.93 12.96 19.53
CA GLU A 204 -13.81 11.78 19.64
C GLU A 204 -13.59 10.99 20.93
N ASN A 205 -12.41 11.09 21.56
CA ASN A 205 -12.01 10.21 22.68
C ASN A 205 -11.74 10.95 24.00
N ILE A 206 -11.59 12.28 23.99
CA ILE A 206 -11.35 13.07 25.21
C ILE A 206 -12.54 13.99 25.45
N ALA A 207 -13.38 13.67 26.44
CA ALA A 207 -14.61 14.42 26.71
C ALA A 207 -14.37 15.93 26.95
N GLU A 208 -13.33 16.28 27.71
CA GLU A 208 -12.98 17.65 28.09
C GLU A 208 -11.97 18.30 27.13
N TRP A 209 -11.85 17.84 25.88
CA TRP A 209 -10.84 18.34 24.93
C TRP A 209 -10.90 19.86 24.71
N ARG A 210 -12.09 20.47 24.83
CA ARG A 210 -12.30 21.92 24.70
C ARG A 210 -11.61 22.74 25.79
N ASN A 211 -11.42 22.15 26.98
CA ASN A 211 -10.76 22.76 28.14
C ASN A 211 -9.35 22.18 28.37
N SER A 212 -8.87 21.35 27.45
CA SER A 212 -7.58 20.67 27.58
C SER A 212 -6.41 21.56 27.15
N ILE A 213 -5.24 21.25 27.67
CA ILE A 213 -3.99 21.94 27.34
C ILE A 213 -3.08 20.96 26.60
N ILE A 214 -2.59 21.36 25.42
CA ILE A 214 -1.57 20.60 24.70
C ILE A 214 -0.20 20.94 25.29
N VAL A 215 0.54 19.91 25.71
CA VAL A 215 1.84 20.07 26.37
C VAL A 215 2.93 19.54 25.44
N SER A 216 3.93 20.37 25.15
CA SER A 216 5.15 19.90 24.50
C SER A 216 6.10 19.27 25.53
N PRO A 217 6.66 18.08 25.29
CA PRO A 217 7.59 17.44 26.21
C PRO A 217 8.96 18.14 26.27
N ASP A 218 9.31 18.92 25.25
CA ASP A 218 10.56 19.67 25.17
C ASP A 218 10.39 20.99 24.39
N ALA A 219 11.43 21.82 24.37
CA ALA A 219 11.40 23.11 23.68
C ALA A 219 11.38 23.00 22.15
N GLY A 220 11.83 21.87 21.59
CA GLY A 220 11.87 21.62 20.15
C GLY A 220 10.48 21.36 19.56
N GLY A 221 9.58 20.74 20.32
CA GLY A 221 8.19 20.46 19.93
C GLY A 221 7.20 21.62 20.13
N ALA A 222 7.67 22.84 20.36
CA ALA A 222 6.79 23.98 20.66
C ALA A 222 5.99 24.53 19.46
N LYS A 223 6.28 24.07 18.24
CA LYS A 223 5.67 24.56 16.99
C LYS A 223 4.55 23.68 16.50
#